data_AF-A0A2T1FR45-F1
#
_entry.id   AF-A0A2T1FR45-F1
#
_cell.length_a   1.000
_cell.length_b   1.000
_cell.length_c   1.000
_cell.angle_alpha   90.00
_cell.angle_beta   90.00
_cell.angle_gamma   90.00
#
_symmetry.space_group_name_H-M   'P 1'
#
loop_
_entity.id
_entity.type
_entity.pdbx_description
1 polymer ?
#
loop_
_entity_poly.entity_id
_entity_poly.type
_entity_poly.pdbx_seq_one_letter_code
_entity_poly.pdbx_strand_id
1 'polypeptide(L)'
;MYSSTAGVGSSLQRLKRFPDYQHNQLLILAGIEMTIAYELLETRYKIWHSIYWKRSNAATKFAVNKKMEGIAFDAGTSIIEAGRLLDRYYDEYGVDEHDRNNWAEIIRSLISANRWLKEQFGKDCDFKQLTIDL
;
A
#
# COMPACT_ATOMS: atom_id res chain seq x y z
N MET A 1 9.36 -11.85 -1.14
CA MET A 1 8.25 -10.89 -1.02
C MET A 1 8.81 -9.64 -0.36
N TYR A 2 8.60 -8.45 -0.93
CA TYR A 2 9.16 -7.22 -0.34
C TYR A 2 8.51 -6.91 1.01
N SER A 3 9.30 -6.33 1.92
CA SER A 3 8.86 -5.93 3.26
C SER A 3 7.60 -5.07 3.21
N SER A 4 7.48 -4.15 2.23
CA SER A 4 6.29 -3.33 2.04
C SER A 4 5.03 -4.15 1.78
N THR A 5 5.06 -5.09 0.83
CA THR A 5 3.90 -5.95 0.52
C THR A 5 3.50 -6.80 1.73
N ALA A 6 4.49 -7.33 2.47
CA ALA A 6 4.25 -8.10 3.68
C ALA A 6 3.62 -7.25 4.79
N GLY A 7 4.07 -6.01 4.96
CA GLY A 7 3.50 -5.06 5.93
C GLY A 7 2.04 -4.72 5.62
N VAL A 8 1.72 -4.40 4.36
CA VAL A 8 0.32 -4.16 3.92
C VAL A 8 -0.52 -5.42 4.13
N GLY A 9 -0.02 -6.59 3.70
CA GLY A 9 -0.75 -7.85 3.85
C GLY A 9 -1.04 -8.22 5.30
N SER A 10 -0.08 -8.01 6.20
CA SER A 10 -0.28 -8.25 7.64
C SER A 10 -1.31 -7.29 8.24
N SER A 11 -1.20 -6.00 7.92
CA SER A 11 -2.18 -4.98 8.33
C SER A 11 -3.59 -5.34 7.86
N LEU A 12 -3.74 -5.71 6.59
CA LEU A 12 -5.03 -6.10 5.99
C LEU A 12 -5.63 -7.34 6.66
N GLN A 13 -4.83 -8.38 6.91
CA GLN A 13 -5.32 -9.59 7.57
C GLN A 13 -5.80 -9.32 9.00
N ARG A 14 -5.12 -8.44 9.72
CA ARG A 14 -5.53 -8.02 11.06
C ARG A 14 -6.79 -7.15 11.03
N LEU A 15 -6.86 -6.21 10.09
CA LEU A 15 -8.02 -5.35 9.90
C LEU A 15 -9.29 -6.16 9.58
N LYS A 16 -9.19 -7.18 8.71
CA LYS A 16 -10.31 -8.10 8.39
C LYS A 16 -10.81 -8.89 9.59
N ARG A 17 -10.01 -9.01 10.65
CA ARG A 17 -10.36 -9.68 11.91
C ARG A 17 -10.72 -8.69 13.02
N PHE A 18 -10.61 -7.39 12.75
CA PHE A 18 -10.94 -6.35 13.72
C PHE A 18 -12.46 -6.35 13.95
N PRO A 19 -12.93 -6.10 15.20
CA PRO A 19 -14.34 -5.92 15.48
C PRO A 19 -14.95 -4.85 14.56
N ASP A 20 -16.22 -4.98 14.22
CA ASP A 20 -16.94 -4.05 13.35
C ASP A 20 -16.43 -3.89 11.92
N TYR A 21 -15.39 -4.63 11.48
CA TYR A 21 -14.88 -4.53 10.11
C TYR A 21 -15.98 -4.69 9.05
N GLN A 22 -16.97 -5.56 9.28
CA GLN A 22 -18.07 -5.80 8.33
C GLN A 22 -19.20 -4.78 8.43
N HIS A 23 -19.21 -3.93 9.45
CA HIS A 23 -20.32 -3.04 9.77
C HIS A 23 -19.94 -1.56 9.73
N ASN A 24 -18.65 -1.24 9.83
CA ASN A 24 -18.16 0.12 9.77
C ASN A 24 -17.58 0.46 8.38
N GLN A 25 -18.15 1.47 7.74
CA GLN A 25 -17.76 1.88 6.39
C GLN A 25 -16.30 2.35 6.29
N LEU A 26 -15.75 3.02 7.31
CA LEU A 26 -14.35 3.48 7.30
C LEU A 26 -13.38 2.31 7.32
N LEU A 27 -13.66 1.29 8.12
CA LEU A 27 -12.85 0.06 8.17
C LEU A 27 -12.91 -0.72 6.86
N ILE A 28 -14.09 -0.81 6.24
CA ILE A 28 -14.26 -1.45 4.92
C ILE A 28 -13.44 -0.71 3.86
N LEU A 29 -13.55 0.61 3.80
CA LEU A 29 -12.81 1.43 2.84
C LEU A 29 -11.29 1.34 3.07
N ALA A 30 -10.83 1.37 4.32
CA ALA A 30 -9.42 1.16 4.64
C ALA A 30 -8.94 -0.22 4.18
N GLY A 31 -9.77 -1.26 4.34
CA GLY A 31 -9.48 -2.60 3.84
C GLY A 31 -9.41 -2.68 2.31
N ILE A 32 -10.25 -1.93 1.60
CA ILE A 32 -10.20 -1.81 0.13
C ILE A 32 -8.89 -1.16 -0.30
N GLU A 33 -8.52 -0.01 0.29
CA GLU A 33 -7.27 0.69 -0.03
C GLU A 33 -6.03 -0.17 0.25
N MET A 34 -6.01 -0.88 1.39
CA MET A 34 -4.94 -1.85 1.66
C MET A 34 -4.91 -3.00 0.65
N THR A 35 -6.06 -3.45 0.16
CA THR A 35 -6.13 -4.49 -0.89
C THR A 35 -5.55 -3.98 -2.21
N ILE A 36 -5.92 -2.75 -2.62
CA ILE A 36 -5.38 -2.10 -3.81
C ILE A 36 -3.86 -1.98 -3.70
N ALA A 37 -3.35 -1.43 -2.58
CA ALA A 37 -1.92 -1.31 -2.34
C ALA A 37 -1.19 -2.66 -2.40
N TYR A 38 -1.77 -3.70 -1.81
CA TYR A 38 -1.21 -5.05 -1.84
C TYR A 38 -1.08 -5.59 -3.26
N GLU A 39 -2.16 -5.52 -4.05
CA GLU A 39 -2.20 -6.04 -5.41
C GLU A 39 -1.28 -5.28 -6.36
N LEU A 40 -1.17 -3.95 -6.19
CA LEU A 40 -0.23 -3.12 -6.94
C LEU A 40 1.21 -3.48 -6.63
N LEU A 41 1.57 -3.62 -5.36
CA LEU A 41 2.93 -4.04 -4.96
C LEU A 41 3.26 -5.46 -5.44
N GLU A 42 2.31 -6.38 -5.38
CA GLU A 42 2.48 -7.74 -5.90
C GLU A 42 2.65 -7.74 -7.43
N THR A 43 1.87 -6.92 -8.14
CA THR A 43 1.96 -6.74 -9.59
C THR A 43 3.32 -6.16 -9.98
N ARG A 44 3.79 -5.12 -9.27
CA ARG A 44 5.12 -4.54 -9.49
C ARG A 44 6.21 -5.58 -9.30
N TYR A 45 6.11 -6.42 -8.27
CA TYR A 45 7.03 -7.51 -8.03
C TYR A 45 7.06 -8.53 -9.19
N LYS A 46 5.89 -8.95 -9.67
CA LYS A 46 5.75 -9.88 -10.80
C LYS A 46 6.36 -9.29 -12.08
N ILE A 47 6.09 -8.01 -12.36
CA ILE A 47 6.69 -7.29 -13.48
C ILE A 47 8.21 -7.29 -13.33
N TRP A 48 8.76 -6.80 -12.21
CA TRP A 48 10.21 -6.71 -11.98
C TRP A 48 10.93 -8.06 -12.19
N HIS A 49 10.30 -9.18 -11.87
CA HIS A 49 10.90 -10.51 -12.03
C HIS A 49 10.64 -11.17 -13.39
N SER A 50 9.82 -10.59 -14.25
CA SER A 50 9.55 -11.14 -15.58
C SER A 50 10.79 -11.12 -16.49
N ILE A 51 11.12 -12.28 -17.08
CA ILE A 51 12.26 -12.46 -18.00
C ILE A 51 12.03 -11.70 -19.32
N TYR A 52 10.76 -11.54 -19.72
CA TYR A 52 10.38 -10.95 -21.00
C TYR A 52 10.86 -9.51 -21.16
N TRP A 53 10.54 -8.62 -20.21
CA TRP A 53 10.97 -7.22 -20.33
C TRP A 53 12.47 -7.05 -20.07
N LYS A 54 13.08 -7.89 -19.23
CA LYS A 54 14.54 -7.87 -18.98
C LYS A 54 15.36 -8.10 -20.24
N ARG A 55 14.85 -8.92 -21.17
CA ARG A 55 15.47 -9.20 -22.47
C ARG A 55 14.96 -8.30 -23.60
N SER A 56 14.01 -7.41 -23.32
CA SER A 56 13.44 -6.53 -24.34
C SER A 56 14.37 -5.37 -24.71
N ASN A 57 14.05 -4.68 -25.81
CA ASN A 57 14.78 -3.52 -26.27
C ASN A 57 14.67 -2.32 -25.30
N ALA A 58 15.45 -1.27 -25.57
CA ALA A 58 15.51 -0.09 -24.70
C ALA A 58 14.15 0.63 -24.56
N ALA A 59 13.39 0.75 -25.64
CA ALA A 59 12.08 1.41 -25.63
C ALA A 59 11.08 0.66 -24.72
N THR A 60 11.02 -0.66 -24.82
CA THR A 60 10.17 -1.48 -23.94
C THR A 60 10.61 -1.38 -22.48
N LYS A 61 11.93 -1.41 -22.21
CA LYS A 61 12.45 -1.25 -20.85
C LYS A 61 12.06 0.10 -20.24
N PHE A 62 12.18 1.18 -21.02
CA PHE A 62 11.75 2.51 -20.60
C PHE A 62 10.26 2.55 -20.26
N ALA A 63 9.40 2.05 -21.16
CA ALA A 63 7.95 2.02 -20.94
C ALA A 63 7.56 1.18 -19.71
N VAL A 64 8.21 0.03 -19.50
CA VAL A 64 7.97 -0.83 -18.33
C VAL A 64 8.44 -0.16 -17.04
N ASN A 65 9.59 0.52 -17.04
CA ASN A 65 10.04 1.30 -15.88
C ASN A 65 9.04 2.41 -15.54
N LYS A 66 8.58 3.19 -16.52
CA LYS A 66 7.55 4.23 -16.30
C LYS A 66 6.25 3.66 -15.73
N LYS A 67 5.85 2.47 -16.19
CA LYS A 67 4.70 1.76 -15.61
C LYS A 67 4.95 1.34 -14.16
N MET A 68 6.13 0.81 -13.84
CA MET A 68 6.49 0.43 -12.47
C MET A 68 6.59 1.63 -11.53
N GLU A 69 7.00 2.80 -12.02
CA GLU A 69 6.96 4.07 -11.28
C GLU A 69 5.53 4.44 -10.90
N GLY A 70 4.60 4.41 -11.87
CA GLY A 70 3.18 4.65 -11.62
C GLY A 70 2.59 3.69 -10.58
N ILE A 71 2.86 2.38 -10.72
CA ILE A 71 2.37 1.38 -9.76
C ILE A 71 2.89 1.63 -8.34
N ALA A 72 4.15 2.05 -8.18
CA ALA A 72 4.70 2.36 -6.86
C ALA A 72 4.04 3.60 -6.24
N PHE A 73 3.80 4.63 -7.05
CA PHE A 73 3.11 5.85 -6.62
C PHE A 73 1.66 5.57 -6.20
N ASP A 74 0.91 4.83 -7.02
CA ASP A 74 -0.48 4.48 -6.73
C ASP A 74 -0.58 3.62 -5.47
N ALA A 75 0.33 2.65 -5.29
CA ALA A 75 0.39 1.85 -4.07
C ALA A 75 0.69 2.70 -2.83
N GLY A 76 1.60 3.66 -2.93
CA GLY A 76 1.90 4.61 -1.86
C GLY A 76 0.70 5.48 -1.50
N THR A 77 -0.04 5.93 -2.51
CA THR A 77 -1.27 6.73 -2.33
C THR A 77 -2.33 5.94 -1.58
N SER A 78 -2.61 4.69 -1.98
CA SER A 78 -3.56 3.83 -1.28
C SER A 78 -3.14 3.49 0.16
N ILE A 79 -1.83 3.32 0.43
CA ILE A 79 -1.36 3.13 1.82
C ILE A 79 -1.64 4.36 2.69
N ILE A 80 -1.42 5.56 2.15
CA ILE A 80 -1.70 6.82 2.85
C ILE A 80 -3.20 6.98 3.10
N GLU A 81 -4.02 6.71 2.09
CA GLU A 81 -5.48 6.82 2.21
C GLU A 81 -6.06 5.81 3.20
N ALA A 82 -5.55 4.57 3.21
CA ALA A 82 -5.88 3.59 4.23
C ALA A 82 -5.57 4.10 5.66
N GLY A 83 -4.39 4.72 5.85
CA GLY A 83 -4.02 5.32 7.13
C GLY A 83 -4.99 6.43 7.54
N ARG A 84 -5.32 7.33 6.62
CA ARG A 84 -6.29 8.42 6.85
C ARG A 84 -7.67 7.92 7.26
N LEU A 85 -8.14 6.83 6.64
CA LEU A 85 -9.43 6.21 6.97
C LEU A 85 -9.42 5.56 8.36
N LEU A 86 -8.30 4.93 8.76
CA LEU A 86 -8.14 4.37 10.09
C LEU A 86 -8.07 5.46 11.17
N ASP A 87 -7.33 6.55 10.91
CA ASP A 87 -7.27 7.69 11.83
C ASP A 87 -8.66 8.29 12.04
N ARG A 88 -9.43 8.47 10.96
CA ARG A 88 -10.83 8.92 11.05
C ARG A 88 -11.71 7.97 11.85
N TYR A 89 -11.55 6.66 11.69
CA TYR A 89 -12.29 5.69 12.49
C TYR A 89 -11.97 5.84 13.99
N TYR A 90 -10.68 5.98 14.32
CA TYR A 90 -10.26 6.18 15.70
C TYR A 90 -10.82 7.48 16.29
N ASP A 91 -10.82 8.57 15.51
CA ASP A 91 -11.37 9.86 15.95
C ASP A 91 -12.89 9.82 16.16
N GLU A 92 -13.63 9.10 15.29
CA GLU A 92 -15.09 9.04 15.32
C GLU A 92 -15.64 8.03 16.35
N TYR A 93 -14.98 6.89 16.52
CA TYR A 93 -15.51 5.75 17.29
C TYR A 93 -14.61 5.33 18.46
N GLY A 94 -13.33 5.74 18.46
CA GLY A 94 -12.33 5.21 19.38
C GLY A 94 -12.00 3.74 19.10
N VAL A 95 -11.20 3.16 19.99
CA VAL A 95 -10.86 1.74 19.99
C VAL A 95 -10.94 1.23 21.42
N ASP A 96 -11.70 0.15 21.61
CA ASP A 96 -11.83 -0.52 22.89
C ASP A 96 -10.47 -1.01 23.43
N GLU A 97 -10.34 -1.01 24.75
CA GLU A 97 -9.08 -1.38 25.41
C GLU A 97 -8.63 -2.81 25.07
N HIS A 98 -9.58 -3.72 24.89
CA HIS A 98 -9.34 -5.12 24.50
C HIS A 98 -8.72 -5.24 23.09
N ASP A 99 -9.05 -4.31 22.19
CA ASP A 99 -8.61 -4.33 20.79
C ASP A 99 -7.42 -3.40 20.52
N ARG A 100 -7.03 -2.58 21.49
CA ARG A 100 -5.94 -1.58 21.37
C ARG A 100 -4.64 -2.18 20.87
N ASN A 101 -4.27 -3.38 21.33
CA ASN A 101 -3.07 -4.06 20.87
C ASN A 101 -3.18 -4.47 19.39
N ASN A 102 -4.31 -5.02 18.97
CA ASN A 102 -4.51 -5.40 17.57
C ASN A 102 -4.53 -4.17 16.67
N TRP A 103 -5.20 -3.09 17.10
CA TRP A 103 -5.18 -1.80 16.43
C TRP A 103 -3.77 -1.25 16.26
N ALA A 104 -2.98 -1.21 17.34
CA ALA A 104 -1.59 -0.76 17.28
C ALA A 104 -0.74 -1.59 16.30
N GLU A 105 -0.96 -2.90 16.21
CA GLU A 105 -0.26 -3.76 15.24
C GLU A 105 -0.69 -3.51 13.79
N ILE A 106 -1.97 -3.21 13.54
CA ILE A 106 -2.47 -2.76 12.21
C ILE A 106 -1.72 -1.49 11.81
N ILE A 107 -1.76 -0.46 12.66
CA ILE A 107 -1.14 0.84 12.40
C ILE A 107 0.37 0.70 12.21
N ARG A 108 1.07 -0.04 13.10
CA ARG A 108 2.51 -0.24 13.00
C ARG A 108 2.92 -0.96 11.71
N SER A 109 2.14 -1.97 11.30
CA SER A 109 2.40 -2.72 10.06
C SER A 109 2.22 -1.84 8.83
N LEU A 110 1.20 -0.98 8.82
CA LEU A 110 0.94 -0.04 7.73
C LEU A 110 2.00 1.07 7.66
N ILE A 111 2.42 1.63 8.80
CA ILE A 111 3.52 2.61 8.87
C ILE A 111 4.82 1.99 8.35
N SER A 112 5.12 0.76 8.78
CA SER A 112 6.31 0.05 8.32
C SER A 112 6.27 -0.20 6.81
N ALA A 113 5.09 -0.56 6.28
CA ALA A 113 4.90 -0.72 4.84
C ALA A 113 5.17 0.57 4.08
N ASN A 114 4.60 1.70 4.52
CA ASN A 114 4.82 3.01 3.91
C ASN A 114 6.31 3.39 3.94
N ARG A 115 6.99 3.18 5.07
CA ARG A 115 8.42 3.44 5.19
C ARG A 115 9.23 2.62 4.19
N TRP A 116 8.99 1.31 4.12
CA TRP A 116 9.71 0.45 3.18
C TRP A 116 9.41 0.77 1.72
N LEU A 117 8.19 1.18 1.39
CA LEU A 117 7.84 1.66 0.06
C LEU A 117 8.68 2.89 -0.30
N LYS A 118 8.78 3.88 0.60
CA LYS A 118 9.59 5.08 0.38
C LYS A 118 11.08 4.79 0.27
N GLU A 119 11.61 3.88 1.10
CA GLU A 119 13.01 3.46 1.02
C GLU A 119 13.34 2.79 -0.32
N GLN A 120 12.41 1.99 -0.86
CA GLN A 120 12.63 1.20 -2.07
C GLN A 120 12.32 1.98 -3.35
N PHE A 121 11.27 2.80 -3.32
CA PHE A 121 10.64 3.39 -4.50
C PHE A 121 10.39 4.89 -4.34
N GLY A 122 10.95 5.55 -3.32
CA GLY A 122 10.77 6.99 -3.10
C GLY A 122 11.12 7.82 -4.33
N LYS A 123 12.24 7.51 -5.00
CA LYS A 123 12.64 8.17 -6.25
C LYS A 123 11.62 7.94 -7.37
N ASP A 124 11.08 6.73 -7.50
CA ASP A 124 10.07 6.42 -8.50
C ASP A 124 8.79 7.25 -8.27
N CYS A 125 8.39 7.40 -7.01
CA CYS A 125 7.26 8.23 -6.61
C CYS A 125 7.53 9.72 -6.88
N ASP A 126 8.71 10.23 -6.54
CA ASP A 126 9.09 11.63 -6.79
C ASP A 126 9.08 11.95 -8.29
N PHE A 127 9.66 11.07 -9.11
CA PHE A 127 9.64 11.21 -10.57
C PHE A 127 8.20 11.22 -11.11
N LYS A 128 7.33 10.34 -10.58
CA LYS A 128 5.94 10.32 -11.00
C LYS A 128 5.23 11.61 -10.61
N GLN A 129 5.39 12.08 -9.38
CA GLN A 129 4.77 13.30 -8.87
C GLN A 129 5.14 14.55 -9.69
N LEU A 130 6.39 14.66 -10.14
CA LEU A 130 6.86 15.76 -11.00
C LEU A 130 6.33 15.69 -12.45
N THR A 131 5.76 14.56 -12.86
CA THR A 131 5.20 14.33 -14.22
C THR A 131 3.68 14.23 -14.23
N ILE A 132 3.03 14.52 -13.09
CA ILE A 132 1.60 14.80 -13.06
C ILE A 132 1.46 16.22 -13.63
N ASP A 133 1.17 16.31 -14.93
CA ASP A 133 0.70 17.57 -15.51
C ASP A 133 -0.59 17.95 -14.77
N LEU A 134 -0.60 19.16 -14.17
CA LEU A 134 -1.76 19.77 -13.51
C LEU A 134 -2.86 20.12 -14.52
#